data_AF-A0A962IH54-F1
#
_entry.id   AF-A0A962IH54-F1
#
_cell.length_a   1.000
_cell.length_b   1.000
_cell.length_c   1.000
_cell.angle_alpha   90.00
_cell.angle_beta   90.00
_cell.angle_gamma   90.00
#
_symmetry.space_group_name_H-M   'P 1'
#
loop_
_entity.id
_entity.type
_entity.pdbx_description
1 polymer ?
#
loop_
_entity_poly.entity_id
_entity_poly.type
_entity_poly.pdbx_seq_one_letter_code
_entity_poly.pdbx_strand_id
1 'polypeptide(L)'
;MTAIPVGLGARHSVQALACRSVVGRSACKPGLQFQSSRTGLIAYLGQAPVAWIVPGYHTGQQAGQPKTCRFVDVAYHRRTLRGINLETADFATVREAKTFLMRVFSQQGGAA
;
A
#
# COMPACT_ATOMS: atom_id res chain seq x y z
N MET A 1 -53.32 51.82 -24.39
CA MET A 1 -53.15 51.19 -25.72
C MET A 1 -51.68 50.78 -25.80
N THR A 2 -51.24 49.53 -25.91
CA THR A 2 -51.82 48.35 -26.56
C THR A 2 -51.18 47.07 -25.96
N ALA A 3 -51.85 45.95 -26.19
CA ALA A 3 -51.78 44.65 -25.52
C ALA A 3 -50.46 43.86 -25.60
N ILE A 4 -50.32 42.98 -24.60
CA ILE A 4 -49.55 41.73 -24.59
C ILE A 4 -50.10 40.77 -25.67
N PRO A 5 -49.25 39.98 -26.33
CA PRO A 5 -49.64 38.62 -26.68
C PRO A 5 -48.79 37.57 -25.98
N VAL A 6 -49.52 36.58 -25.48
CA VAL A 6 -49.12 35.32 -24.88
C VAL A 6 -48.88 34.30 -26.00
N GLY A 7 -47.84 33.47 -25.90
CA GLY A 7 -47.67 32.22 -26.64
C GLY A 7 -46.58 31.43 -25.96
N LEU A 8 -46.84 30.40 -25.15
CA LEU A 8 -47.46 29.10 -25.41
C LEU A 8 -46.73 28.32 -26.52
N GLY A 9 -45.84 27.43 -26.07
CA GLY A 9 -45.10 26.49 -26.93
C GLY A 9 -44.40 25.44 -26.08
N ALA A 10 -45.19 24.57 -25.45
CA ALA A 10 -44.70 23.37 -24.79
C ALA A 10 -44.08 22.42 -25.81
N ARG A 11 -42.83 21.97 -25.61
CA ARG A 11 -42.39 20.61 -25.96
C ARG A 11 -41.36 20.09 -24.97
N HIS A 12 -41.68 18.92 -24.46
CA HIS A 12 -40.96 18.14 -23.48
C HIS A 12 -39.52 17.86 -23.90
N SER A 13 -38.58 18.12 -23.00
CA SER A 13 -37.38 17.31 -22.90
C SER A 13 -37.25 16.88 -21.45
N VAL A 14 -37.91 15.77 -21.13
CA VAL A 14 -37.51 14.92 -20.03
C VAL A 14 -36.15 14.39 -20.45
N GLN A 15 -35.07 15.06 -20.04
CA GLN A 15 -33.75 14.45 -20.13
C GLN A 15 -33.78 13.23 -19.21
N ALA A 16 -33.80 12.07 -19.86
CA ALA A 16 -33.73 10.78 -19.22
C ALA A 16 -32.58 10.78 -18.20
N LEU A 17 -32.89 10.26 -17.01
CA LEU A 17 -31.90 9.89 -16.01
C LEU A 17 -30.78 9.12 -16.69
N ALA A 18 -29.61 9.74 -16.81
CA ALA A 18 -28.39 8.97 -16.76
C ALA A 18 -28.24 8.50 -15.32
N CYS A 19 -28.86 7.36 -14.98
CA CYS A 19 -28.35 6.51 -13.92
C CYS A 19 -26.90 6.20 -14.29
N ARG A 20 -25.97 7.06 -13.84
CA ARG A 20 -24.58 6.68 -13.73
C ARG A 20 -24.58 5.51 -12.77
N SER A 21 -24.55 4.31 -13.35
CA SER A 21 -24.12 3.11 -12.68
C SER A 21 -22.78 3.48 -12.03
N VAL A 22 -22.82 3.75 -10.73
CA VAL A 22 -21.65 3.63 -9.88
C VAL A 22 -21.43 2.14 -9.86
N VAL A 23 -20.77 1.63 -10.91
CA VAL A 23 -20.11 0.34 -10.84
C VAL A 23 -19.16 0.53 -9.67
N GLY A 24 -19.57 0.01 -8.51
CA GLY A 24 -18.75 -0.08 -7.34
C GLY A 24 -17.52 -0.85 -7.78
N ARG A 25 -16.46 -0.10 -8.12
CA ARG A 25 -15.13 -0.68 -8.21
C ARG A 25 -14.91 -1.22 -6.81
N SER A 26 -15.04 -2.54 -6.65
CA SER A 26 -14.45 -3.23 -5.53
C SER A 26 -13.02 -2.73 -5.46
N ALA A 27 -12.73 -1.85 -4.51
CA ALA A 27 -11.41 -1.29 -4.34
C ALA A 27 -10.51 -2.48 -4.06
N CYS A 28 -9.76 -2.92 -5.09
CA CYS A 28 -8.73 -3.91 -4.90
C CYS A 28 -7.80 -3.32 -3.85
N LYS A 29 -7.83 -3.88 -2.64
CA LYS A 29 -6.96 -3.42 -1.56
C LYS A 29 -5.55 -3.43 -2.12
N PRO A 30 -4.84 -2.28 -2.12
CA PRO A 30 -3.54 -2.23 -2.75
C PRO A 30 -2.66 -3.29 -2.10
N GLY A 31 -2.14 -4.21 -2.90
CA GLY A 31 -1.18 -5.19 -2.45
C GLY A 31 0.13 -4.51 -2.03
N LEU A 32 0.93 -5.21 -1.23
CA LEU A 32 2.25 -4.74 -0.84
C LEU A 32 3.18 -4.75 -2.06
N GLN A 33 3.71 -3.60 -2.44
CA GLN A 33 4.64 -3.43 -3.54
C GLN A 33 6.06 -3.25 -3.00
N PHE A 34 7.05 -3.91 -3.60
CA PHE A 34 8.45 -3.80 -3.18
C PHE A 34 9.24 -3.05 -4.25
N GLN A 35 9.82 -1.92 -3.87
CA GLN A 35 10.64 -1.10 -4.76
C GLN A 35 12.10 -1.12 -4.28
N SER A 36 13.03 -1.27 -5.23
CA SER A 36 14.45 -1.17 -4.94
C SER A 36 14.88 0.25 -4.59
N SER A 37 15.84 0.36 -3.69
CA SER A 37 16.52 1.59 -3.28
C SER A 37 18.03 1.37 -3.23
N ARG A 38 18.81 2.41 -2.98
CA ARG A 38 20.28 2.32 -2.87
C ARG A 38 20.75 1.38 -1.75
N THR A 39 19.93 1.18 -0.74
CA THR A 39 20.30 0.51 0.52
C THR A 39 19.44 -0.72 0.82
N GLY A 40 18.61 -1.17 -0.13
CA GLY A 40 17.72 -2.31 0.06
C GLY A 40 16.39 -2.16 -0.67
N LEU A 41 15.30 -2.64 -0.08
CA LEU A 41 13.95 -2.55 -0.65
C LEU A 41 13.02 -1.77 0.28
N ILE A 42 12.21 -0.88 -0.28
CA ILE A 42 11.11 -0.24 0.45
C ILE A 42 9.82 -0.96 0.06
N ALA A 43 9.04 -1.37 1.06
CA ALA A 43 7.72 -1.92 0.88
C ALA A 43 6.67 -0.80 0.98
N TYR A 44 5.77 -0.74 0.01
CA TYR A 44 4.71 0.25 -0.09
C TYR A 44 3.34 -0.42 -0.02
N LEU A 45 2.44 0.18 0.75
CA LEU A 45 1.01 -0.13 0.71
C LEU A 45 0.29 1.06 0.07
N GLY A 46 -0.06 0.92 -1.21
CA GLY A 46 -0.46 2.08 -2.03
C GLY A 46 0.74 3.02 -2.23
N GLN A 47 0.60 4.29 -1.82
CA GLN A 47 1.68 5.30 -1.89
C GLN A 47 2.45 5.45 -0.57
N ALA A 48 2.04 4.76 0.50
CA ALA A 48 2.65 4.89 1.82
C ALA A 48 3.80 3.88 1.98
N PRO A 49 5.03 4.31 2.33
CA PRO A 49 6.10 3.39 2.70
C PRO A 49 5.79 2.79 4.08
N VAL A 50 5.74 1.46 4.15
CA VAL A 50 5.34 0.75 5.38
C VAL A 50 6.46 -0.08 6.00
N ALA A 51 7.49 -0.41 5.21
CA ALA A 51 8.68 -1.10 5.69
C ALA A 51 9.90 -0.83 4.81
N TRP A 52 11.08 -1.03 5.39
CA TRP A 52 12.38 -0.99 4.72
C TRP A 52 13.15 -2.27 5.05
N ILE A 53 13.57 -2.99 4.00
CA ILE A 53 14.34 -4.22 4.05
C ILE A 53 15.77 -3.90 3.66
N VAL A 54 16.73 -4.18 4.54
CA VAL A 54 18.15 -3.89 4.36
C VAL A 54 18.93 -5.20 4.37
N PRO A 55 19.30 -5.75 3.19
CA PRO A 55 20.23 -6.86 3.14
C PRO A 55 21.65 -6.37 3.49
N GLY A 56 22.28 -7.01 4.46
CA GLY A 56 23.61 -6.69 4.94
C GLY A 56 24.54 -7.89 4.96
N TYR A 57 25.82 -7.61 5.21
CA TYR A 57 26.82 -8.64 5.46
C TYR A 57 27.91 -8.12 6.39
N HIS A 58 28.50 -9.04 7.15
CA HIS A 58 29.72 -8.80 7.90
C HIS A 58 30.77 -9.82 7.49
N THR A 59 32.00 -9.36 7.31
CA THR A 59 33.17 -10.21 7.07
C THR A 59 34.02 -10.24 8.34
N GLY A 60 34.42 -11.43 8.76
CA GLY A 60 35.28 -11.63 9.91
C GLY A 60 36.03 -12.96 9.84
N GLN A 61 36.47 -13.46 11.00
CA GLN A 61 37.07 -14.78 11.12
C GLN A 61 36.29 -15.62 12.13
N GLN A 62 36.07 -16.90 11.81
CA GLN A 62 35.56 -17.89 12.75
C GLN A 62 36.49 -19.09 12.73
N ALA A 63 37.02 -19.47 13.90
CA ALA A 63 38.01 -20.55 14.03
C ALA A 63 39.24 -20.35 13.12
N GLY A 64 39.73 -19.10 13.02
CA GLY A 64 40.91 -18.75 12.19
C GLY A 64 40.67 -18.76 10.68
N GLN A 65 39.44 -19.04 10.23
CA GLN A 65 39.08 -19.03 8.82
C GLN A 65 38.22 -17.81 8.48
N PRO A 66 38.46 -17.12 7.34
CA PRO A 66 37.58 -16.06 6.86
C PRO A 66 36.14 -16.54 6.75
N LYS A 67 35.21 -15.79 7.31
CA LYS A 67 33.77 -16.07 7.25
C LYS A 67 32.99 -14.82 6.91
N THR A 68 32.02 -14.97 6.01
CA THR A 68 31.03 -13.95 5.67
C THR A 68 29.68 -14.36 6.22
N CYS A 69 29.13 -13.54 7.11
CA CYS A 69 27.76 -13.68 7.60
C CYS A 69 26.86 -12.73 6.81
N ARG A 70 25.75 -13.24 6.28
CA ARG A 70 24.72 -12.46 5.58
C ARG A 70 23.47 -12.39 6.45
N PHE A 71 22.82 -11.24 6.45
CA PHE A 71 21.60 -11.00 7.22
C PHE A 71 20.68 -10.05 6.46
N VAL A 72 19.44 -10.00 6.87
CA VAL A 72 18.44 -9.07 6.33
C VAL A 72 17.69 -8.44 7.48
N ASP A 73 17.89 -7.15 7.68
CA ASP A 73 17.15 -6.37 8.68
C ASP A 73 15.90 -5.76 8.05
N VAL A 74 14.83 -5.68 8.82
CA VAL A 74 13.58 -5.06 8.42
C VAL A 74 13.16 -4.06 9.49
N ALA A 75 12.94 -2.82 9.09
CA ALA A 75 12.25 -1.82 9.90
C ALA A 75 10.85 -1.59 9.33
N TYR A 76 9.80 -1.66 10.14
CA TYR A 76 8.42 -1.51 9.68
C TYR A 76 7.54 -0.85 10.74
N HIS A 77 6.46 -0.20 10.34
CA HIS A 77 5.49 0.30 11.31
C HIS A 77 4.34 -0.70 11.51
N ARG A 78 3.85 -0.84 12.74
CA ARG A 78 2.67 -1.65 13.06
C ARG A 78 1.62 -0.81 13.76
N ARG A 79 0.38 -0.86 13.24
CA ARG A 79 -0.77 -0.24 13.90
C ARG A 79 -1.30 -1.19 14.97
N THR A 80 -1.50 -0.65 16.17
CA THR A 80 -2.10 -1.33 17.31
C THR A 80 -3.35 -0.56 17.77
N LEU A 81 -4.10 -1.10 18.73
CA LEU A 81 -5.21 -0.38 19.36
C LEU A 81 -4.76 0.90 20.09
N ARG A 82 -3.46 1.05 20.38
CA ARG A 82 -2.89 2.15 21.17
C ARG A 82 -2.10 3.16 20.33
N GLY A 83 -2.00 2.96 19.02
CA GLY A 83 -1.24 3.84 18.13
C GLY A 83 -0.36 3.09 17.13
N ILE A 84 0.71 3.76 16.68
CA ILE A 84 1.65 3.24 15.68
C ILE A 84 3.01 3.05 16.35
N ASN A 85 3.57 1.85 16.22
CA ASN A 85 4.93 1.54 16.68
C ASN A 85 5.85 1.32 15.49
N LEU A 86 7.12 1.73 15.62
CA LEU A 86 8.20 1.29 14.76
C LEU A 86 8.78 -0.01 15.35
N GLU A 87 8.87 -1.06 14.54
CA GLU A 87 9.37 -2.37 14.94
C GLU A 87 10.50 -2.80 14.00
N THR A 88 11.36 -3.69 14.51
CA THR A 88 12.47 -4.27 13.77
C THR A 88 12.39 -5.80 13.81
N ALA A 89 12.79 -6.46 12.73
CA ALA A 89 12.91 -7.91 12.65
C ALA A 89 14.08 -8.30 11.74
N ASP A 90 14.75 -9.40 12.05
CA ASP A 90 15.86 -9.97 11.28
C ASP A 90 15.48 -11.28 10.59
N PHE A 91 16.08 -11.52 9.42
CA PHE A 91 15.85 -12.71 8.62
C PHE A 91 17.15 -13.21 7.98
N ALA A 92 17.19 -14.49 7.63
CA ALA A 92 18.31 -15.05 6.88
C ALA A 92 18.25 -14.64 5.40
N THR A 93 17.04 -14.43 4.86
CA THR A 93 16.86 -14.10 3.44
C THR A 93 15.84 -12.99 3.18
N VAL A 94 16.01 -12.29 2.05
CA VAL A 94 15.05 -11.26 1.58
C VAL A 94 13.67 -11.88 1.28
N ARG A 95 13.63 -13.15 0.87
CA ARG A 95 12.38 -13.87 0.61
C ARG A 95 11.57 -14.07 1.90
N GLU A 96 12.22 -14.45 2.99
CA GLU A 96 11.59 -14.57 4.30
C GLU A 96 11.07 -13.23 4.79
N ALA A 97 11.89 -12.17 4.71
CA ALA A 97 11.49 -10.81 5.04
C ALA A 97 10.24 -10.34 4.27
N LYS A 98 10.21 -10.55 2.95
CA LYS A 98 9.04 -10.24 2.12
C LYS A 98 7.80 -11.03 2.54
N THR A 99 7.96 -12.33 2.82
CA THR A 99 6.87 -13.21 3.25
C THR A 99 6.29 -12.77 4.58
N PHE A 100 7.15 -12.41 5.54
CA PHE A 100 6.76 -11.84 6.82
C PHE A 100 5.95 -10.56 6.63
N LEU A 101 6.46 -9.59 5.87
CA LEU A 101 5.76 -8.31 5.64
C LEU A 101 4.41 -8.49 4.93
N MET A 102 4.34 -9.40 3.95
CA MET A 102 3.07 -9.74 3.32
C MET A 102 2.06 -10.25 4.35
N ARG A 103 2.45 -11.08 5.33
CA ARG A 103 1.56 -11.55 6.40
C ARG A 103 1.12 -10.41 7.33
N VAL A 104 2.07 -9.58 7.78
CA VAL A 104 1.80 -8.44 8.69
C VAL A 104 0.79 -7.47 8.08
N PHE A 105 0.96 -7.12 6.81
CA PHE A 105 0.13 -6.09 6.16
C PHE A 105 -1.10 -6.63 5.43
N SER A 106 -1.15 -7.92 5.08
CA SER A 106 -2.39 -8.53 4.54
C SER A 106 -3.48 -8.63 5.60
N GLN A 107 -3.12 -8.81 6.87
CA GLN A 107 -4.08 -8.86 7.99
C GLN A 107 -4.63 -7.47 8.35
N GLN A 108 -3.88 -6.39 8.10
CA GLN A 108 -4.28 -5.01 8.43
C GLN A 108 -5.25 -4.39 7.42
N GLY A 109 -5.44 -5.00 6.25
CA GLY A 109 -6.39 -4.52 5.25
C GLY A 109 -7.87 -4.82 5.59
N GLY A 110 -8.16 -5.53 6.68
CA GLY A 110 -9.46 -6.19 6.94
C GLY A 110 -10.50 -5.47 7.80
N ALA A 111 -10.30 -4.21 8.21
CA ALA A 111 -11.27 -3.50 9.05
C ALA A 111 -11.54 -2.10 8.49
N ALA A 112 -12.65 -1.98 7.77
CA ALA A 112 -13.36 -0.74 7.52
C ALA A 112 -14.84 -1.02 7.78
#